data_AF-A0A6P0TJE0-F1
#
_entry.id   AF-A0A6P0TJE0-F1
#
_cell.length_a   1.000
_cell.length_b   1.000
_cell.length_c   1.000
_cell.angle_alpha   90.00
_cell.angle_beta   90.00
_cell.angle_gamma   90.00
#
_symmetry.space_group_name_H-M   'P 1'
#
loop_
_entity.id
_entity.type
_entity.pdbx_description
1 polymer ?
#
loop_
_entity_poly.entity_id
_entity_poly.type
_entity_poly.pdbx_seq_one_letter_code
_entity_poly.pdbx_strand_id
1 'polypeptide(L)'
;KPVEPGFTDFDAYLPFAVKGWFDNGGGRCWIVSIGTKLPGTPAPAPEATATKLLTGGGKESLAIHLRLPEQEGGVPALPASGDRITVSITESGPKPLPDDAADDAEPPYDTGEFFTVTVRQGDNVLEGPFPHLTMNPEAATETADYVATALAESEYVVVNNISQSGQPLSRRPANGSFEIAPPPYISPVERVARDMQGVRDDRQGIQGLFEIDEVAMIACPDLMRAYQEGLMDLDQVHGIMEAMVSLCENSFPGPAYRMAVLDAPPVKMGKNENRAVPPEEQKPQHVAQWLTAFNRRSMFGALYYPWIQVANPNNGGRPILVPPCGHMMGIWCRTDESRGVFKAPANETPRGVLGLAYETNMREQELLNPIGINCIRNFANYNRGYKVWGARTLVEPDNIQWRYISVRRLISYIEKSIEIGTQWVVFEPNDMDLWERVKRTVGSFLERMWREGALFGASPAEAFYVKCDGELNTPDTMMMGRLYVEIGVCPVRPAEFVIFRVSQWAPNQ
;
A
#
# COMPACT_ATOMS: atom_id res chain seq x y z
N LYS A 1 -10.18 20.31 14.59
CA LYS A 1 -8.75 20.13 14.22
C LYS A 1 -8.73 19.15 13.06
N PRO A 2 -7.97 19.39 11.98
CA PRO A 2 -7.93 18.41 10.92
C PRO A 2 -7.31 17.13 11.49
N VAL A 3 -7.92 16.00 11.12
CA VAL A 3 -7.48 14.60 11.20
C VAL A 3 -6.12 14.43 11.87
N GLU A 4 -6.07 13.70 12.99
CA GLU A 4 -4.80 13.24 13.59
C GLU A 4 -3.87 12.78 12.47
N PRO A 5 -2.59 13.19 12.46
CA PRO A 5 -1.77 13.20 11.26
C PRO A 5 -1.33 11.80 10.79
N GLY A 6 -1.99 10.73 11.22
CA GLY A 6 -1.69 9.33 10.91
C GLY A 6 -0.43 8.81 11.59
N PHE A 7 0.41 9.70 12.11
CA PHE A 7 1.54 9.35 12.96
C PHE A 7 1.01 8.86 14.31
N THR A 8 1.43 7.66 14.69
CA THR A 8 1.01 7.03 15.93
C THR A 8 1.99 7.39 17.05
N ASP A 9 1.54 7.32 18.31
CA ASP A 9 2.39 7.53 19.48
C ASP A 9 3.36 6.35 19.74
N PHE A 10 3.37 5.36 18.85
CA PHE A 10 4.08 4.10 19.02
C PHE A 10 5.24 3.91 18.04
N ASP A 11 5.69 5.00 17.39
CA ASP A 11 6.79 5.01 16.42
C ASP A 11 6.66 3.92 15.34
N ALA A 12 5.44 3.62 14.90
CA ALA A 12 5.20 2.78 13.73
C ALA A 12 5.82 3.44 12.49
N TYR A 13 6.40 2.64 11.60
CA TYR A 13 7.09 3.10 10.40
C TYR A 13 6.16 3.30 9.21
N LEU A 14 5.03 2.59 9.16
CA LEU A 14 4.07 2.70 8.05
C LEU A 14 3.61 4.15 7.77
N PRO A 15 3.23 5.00 8.75
CA PRO A 15 2.85 6.39 8.46
C PRO A 15 3.97 7.20 7.79
N PHE A 16 5.23 7.00 8.22
CA PHE A 16 6.39 7.67 7.62
C PHE A 16 6.69 7.14 6.21
N ALA A 17 6.52 5.84 5.99
CA ALA A 17 6.67 5.22 4.66
C ALA A 17 5.60 5.73 3.69
N VAL A 18 4.34 5.83 4.13
CA VAL A 18 3.22 6.36 3.33
C VAL A 18 3.43 7.85 3.02
N LYS A 19 3.84 8.66 3.99
CA LYS A 19 4.21 10.06 3.73
C LYS A 19 5.38 10.14 2.73
N GLY A 20 6.41 9.33 2.92
CA GLY A 20 7.55 9.23 2.02
C GLY A 20 7.15 8.84 0.59
N TRP A 21 6.20 7.92 0.45
CA TRP A 21 5.59 7.52 -0.82
C TRP A 21 4.96 8.72 -1.53
N PHE A 22 4.04 9.43 -0.87
CA PHE A 22 3.35 10.58 -1.47
C PHE A 22 4.30 11.76 -1.75
N ASP A 23 5.16 12.13 -0.80
CA ASP A 23 6.12 13.23 -0.98
C ASP A 23 7.04 12.99 -2.17
N ASN A 24 7.35 11.73 -2.45
CA ASN A 24 8.24 11.35 -3.53
C ASN A 24 7.56 11.11 -4.87
N GLY A 25 6.24 11.27 -5.00
CA GLY A 25 5.49 11.15 -6.26
C GLY A 25 4.66 9.87 -6.38
N GLY A 26 4.42 9.18 -5.27
CA GLY A 26 3.49 8.08 -5.21
C GLY A 26 2.04 8.53 -5.41
N GLY A 27 1.27 7.71 -6.13
CA GLY A 27 -0.18 7.89 -6.34
C GLY A 27 -1.01 7.10 -5.33
N ARG A 28 -2.06 6.42 -5.80
CA ARG A 28 -2.91 5.55 -4.97
C ARG A 28 -2.06 4.47 -4.27
N CYS A 29 -2.26 4.29 -2.97
CA CYS A 29 -1.69 3.18 -2.20
C CYS A 29 -2.78 2.43 -1.44
N TRP A 30 -2.62 1.11 -1.33
CA TRP A 30 -3.46 0.24 -0.51
C TRP A 30 -2.73 -0.06 0.78
N ILE A 31 -3.44 0.04 1.91
CA ILE A 31 -2.88 -0.18 3.23
C ILE A 31 -3.68 -1.30 3.89
N VAL A 32 -2.98 -2.34 4.34
CA VAL A 32 -3.57 -3.40 5.16
C VAL A 32 -3.09 -3.20 6.59
N SER A 33 -4.04 -3.07 7.52
CA SER A 33 -3.72 -3.15 8.94
C SER A 33 -3.65 -4.60 9.35
N ILE A 34 -2.55 -4.95 10.00
CA ILE A 34 -2.29 -6.28 10.57
C ILE A 34 -2.62 -6.32 12.06
N GLY A 35 -3.19 -5.23 12.61
CA GLY A 35 -3.67 -5.22 13.99
C GLY A 35 -2.61 -5.43 15.05
N THR A 36 -1.32 -5.22 14.76
CA THR A 36 -0.26 -5.53 15.74
C THR A 36 -0.24 -4.49 16.86
N LYS A 37 -0.39 -4.96 18.11
CA LYS A 37 -0.18 -4.13 19.30
C LYS A 37 1.27 -4.23 19.73
N LEU A 38 1.97 -3.10 19.74
CA LEU A 38 3.34 -3.05 20.25
C LEU A 38 3.34 -3.20 21.78
N PRO A 39 4.38 -3.82 22.38
CA PRO A 39 4.49 -3.93 23.83
C PRO A 39 4.36 -2.57 24.53
N GLY A 40 3.60 -2.51 25.62
CA GLY A 40 3.45 -1.29 26.43
C GLY A 40 2.45 -0.24 25.92
N THR A 41 1.77 -0.51 24.81
CA THR A 41 0.78 0.43 24.23
C THR A 41 -0.62 0.17 24.80
N PRO A 42 -1.42 1.18 25.20
CA PRO A 42 -2.83 0.95 25.54
C PRO A 42 -3.63 0.62 24.28
N ALA A 43 -4.69 -0.19 24.41
CA ALA A 43 -5.64 -0.34 23.31
C ALA A 43 -6.32 1.03 23.08
N PRO A 44 -6.55 1.45 21.82
CA PRO A 44 -7.26 2.70 21.56
C PRO A 44 -8.66 2.64 22.20
N ALA A 45 -9.09 3.75 22.79
CA ALA A 45 -10.45 3.84 23.31
C ALA A 45 -11.46 3.69 22.15
N PRO A 46 -12.65 3.10 22.37
CA PRO A 46 -13.67 2.94 21.34
C PRO A 46 -14.01 4.23 20.59
N GLU A 47 -13.93 5.36 21.30
CA GLU A 47 -14.14 6.72 20.78
C GLU A 47 -13.12 7.14 19.71
N ALA A 48 -11.89 6.65 19.79
CA ALA A 48 -10.83 6.97 18.83
C ALA A 48 -11.02 6.23 17.49
N THR A 49 -11.71 5.08 17.52
CA THR A 49 -11.96 4.24 16.33
C THR A 49 -13.39 4.35 15.81
N ALA A 50 -14.22 5.20 16.42
CA ALA A 50 -15.61 5.39 16.04
C ALA A 50 -15.73 6.10 14.68
N THR A 51 -16.74 5.70 13.90
CA THR A 51 -17.13 6.38 12.67
C THR A 51 -17.79 7.70 13.02
N LYS A 52 -17.17 8.81 12.61
CA LYS A 52 -17.64 10.17 12.90
C LYS A 52 -18.58 10.66 11.79
N LEU A 53 -19.84 10.85 12.12
CA LEU A 53 -20.82 11.50 11.25
C LEU A 53 -20.69 13.01 11.40
N LEU A 54 -20.63 13.70 10.27
CA LEU A 54 -20.57 15.15 10.20
C LEU A 54 -21.95 15.74 9.93
N THR A 55 -22.15 16.98 10.37
CA THR A 55 -23.31 17.80 9.99
C THR A 55 -23.19 18.24 8.53
N GLY A 56 -24.27 18.78 7.95
CA GLY A 56 -24.23 19.37 6.60
C GLY A 56 -23.21 20.52 6.45
N GLY A 57 -22.80 21.15 7.57
CA GLY A 57 -21.74 22.17 7.61
C GLY A 57 -20.34 21.63 7.89
N GLY A 58 -20.14 20.31 7.91
CA GLY A 58 -18.83 19.67 8.12
C GLY A 58 -18.32 19.65 9.56
N LYS A 59 -19.20 19.88 10.55
CA LYS A 59 -18.84 19.77 11.98
C LYS A 59 -19.14 18.37 12.52
N GLU A 60 -18.43 17.92 13.55
CA GLU A 60 -18.69 16.64 14.20
C GLU A 60 -20.09 16.62 14.86
N SER A 61 -20.81 15.50 14.73
CA SER A 61 -22.18 15.30 15.24
C SER A 61 -22.27 14.06 16.12
N LEU A 62 -22.14 12.88 15.52
CA LEU A 62 -22.25 11.58 16.20
C LEU A 62 -20.98 10.76 15.95
N ALA A 63 -20.56 10.02 16.96
CA ALA A 63 -19.60 8.94 16.84
C ALA A 63 -20.34 7.61 17.02
N ILE A 64 -20.22 6.71 16.04
CA ILE A 64 -20.86 5.40 16.06
C ILE A 64 -19.76 4.32 15.99
N HIS A 65 -19.82 3.34 16.89
CA HIS A 65 -18.96 2.15 16.83
C HIS A 65 -19.78 0.87 16.98
N LEU A 66 -19.24 -0.25 16.51
CA LEU A 66 -19.91 -1.54 16.65
C LEU A 66 -19.97 -1.96 18.12
N ARG A 67 -21.12 -2.48 18.54
CA ARG A 67 -21.25 -3.22 19.78
C ARG A 67 -20.67 -4.61 19.55
N LEU A 68 -19.61 -4.95 20.27
CA LEU A 68 -19.03 -6.29 20.24
C LEU A 68 -19.86 -7.21 21.15
N PRO A 69 -20.17 -8.45 20.73
CA PRO A 69 -20.69 -9.44 21.65
C PRO A 69 -19.65 -9.68 22.77
N GLU A 70 -20.10 -9.73 24.02
CA GLU A 70 -19.27 -10.12 25.16
C GLU A 70 -18.82 -11.58 24.98
N GLN A 71 -17.68 -11.80 24.32
CA GLN A 71 -17.00 -13.09 24.37
C GLN A 71 -15.97 -13.07 25.49
N GLU A 72 -16.08 -14.01 26.44
CA GLU A 72 -15.05 -14.30 27.42
C GLU A 72 -13.71 -14.59 26.71
N GLY A 73 -12.78 -13.64 26.76
CA GLY A 73 -11.37 -13.86 26.46
C GLY A 73 -10.97 -14.02 24.98
N GLY A 74 -11.85 -13.73 24.02
CA GLY A 74 -11.52 -13.78 22.59
C GLY A 74 -11.27 -12.41 21.97
N VAL A 75 -10.15 -12.23 21.25
CA VAL A 75 -9.99 -11.08 20.36
C VAL A 75 -10.92 -11.29 19.14
N PRO A 76 -11.81 -10.34 18.79
CA PRO A 76 -12.72 -10.49 17.65
C PRO A 76 -11.91 -10.75 16.38
N ALA A 77 -12.18 -11.81 15.62
CA ALA A 77 -11.55 -11.99 14.32
C ALA A 77 -11.88 -10.82 13.39
N LEU A 78 -10.97 -10.47 12.45
CA LEU A 78 -11.29 -9.52 11.38
C LEU A 78 -12.58 -10.00 10.69
N PRO A 79 -13.67 -9.20 10.67
CA PRO A 79 -14.88 -9.58 9.96
C PRO A 79 -14.55 -9.75 8.48
N ALA A 80 -15.05 -10.82 7.86
CA ALA A 80 -14.89 -11.03 6.42
C ALA A 80 -15.43 -9.83 5.65
N SER A 81 -14.76 -9.44 4.56
CA SER A 81 -15.03 -8.17 3.87
C SER A 81 -16.46 -8.00 3.32
N GLY A 82 -17.27 -9.07 3.29
CA GLY A 82 -18.63 -9.07 2.77
C GLY A 82 -19.72 -8.57 3.73
N ASP A 83 -19.44 -8.44 5.03
CA ASP A 83 -20.48 -8.32 6.07
C ASP A 83 -20.46 -6.98 6.82
N ARG A 84 -20.10 -5.87 6.13
CA ARG A 84 -19.95 -4.56 6.80
C ARG A 84 -21.30 -3.95 7.17
N ILE A 85 -21.41 -3.53 8.43
CA ILE A 85 -22.59 -2.83 8.95
C ILE A 85 -22.54 -1.37 8.51
N THR A 86 -23.67 -0.86 8.04
CA THR A 86 -23.87 0.53 7.65
C THR A 86 -24.99 1.15 8.47
N VAL A 87 -24.88 2.45 8.74
CA VAL A 87 -25.93 3.25 9.36
C VAL A 87 -26.46 4.26 8.35
N SER A 88 -27.74 4.18 8.05
CA SER A 88 -28.44 5.13 7.20
C SER A 88 -29.10 6.22 8.04
N ILE A 89 -28.81 7.48 7.70
CA ILE A 89 -29.48 8.66 8.24
C ILE A 89 -30.39 9.25 7.18
N THR A 90 -31.69 9.35 7.49
CA THR A 90 -32.68 9.99 6.61
C THR A 90 -33.48 11.04 7.37
N GLU A 91 -34.20 11.87 6.63
CA GLU A 91 -35.11 12.84 7.22
C GLU A 91 -36.29 12.19 7.95
N SER A 92 -36.75 12.84 9.01
CA SER A 92 -37.92 12.50 9.80
C SER A 92 -38.60 13.80 10.25
N GLY A 93 -39.86 13.71 10.68
CA GLY A 93 -40.52 14.77 11.46
C GLY A 93 -40.51 14.45 12.97
N PRO A 94 -41.13 15.30 13.81
CA PRO A 94 -41.42 14.98 15.21
C PRO A 94 -42.44 13.84 15.33
N LYS A 95 -42.56 13.26 16.52
CA LYS A 95 -43.57 12.24 16.83
C LYS A 95 -44.97 12.80 16.55
N PRO A 96 -45.88 12.00 15.95
CA PRO A 96 -47.27 12.40 15.79
C PRO A 96 -47.95 12.55 17.15
N LEU A 97 -49.05 13.29 17.18
CA LEU A 97 -49.89 13.39 18.37
C LEU A 97 -50.38 11.98 18.77
N PRO A 98 -50.49 11.68 20.08
CA PRO A 98 -51.15 10.48 20.56
C PRO A 98 -52.58 10.35 20.02
N ASP A 99 -53.05 9.12 19.82
CA ASP A 99 -54.41 8.86 19.31
C ASP A 99 -55.52 9.38 20.26
N ASP A 100 -55.20 9.66 21.53
CA ASP A 100 -56.08 10.23 22.55
C ASP A 100 -55.88 11.73 22.79
N ALA A 101 -55.11 12.41 21.93
CA ALA A 101 -54.96 13.85 21.97
C ALA A 101 -56.31 14.56 21.73
N ALA A 102 -56.50 15.72 22.36
CA ALA A 102 -57.69 16.53 22.17
C ALA A 102 -57.83 16.97 20.69
N ASP A 103 -59.06 17.12 20.21
CA ASP A 103 -59.35 17.51 18.81
C ASP A 103 -58.73 18.88 18.42
N ASP A 104 -58.35 19.70 19.40
CA ASP A 104 -57.69 21.00 19.25
C ASP A 104 -56.17 20.97 19.50
N ALA A 105 -55.59 19.79 19.75
CA ALA A 105 -54.15 19.65 19.94
C ALA A 105 -53.40 19.93 18.62
N GLU A 106 -52.42 20.84 18.66
CA GLU A 106 -51.56 21.13 17.52
C GLU A 106 -50.36 20.18 17.48
N PRO A 107 -50.01 19.60 16.32
CA PRO A 107 -48.85 18.72 16.21
C PRO A 107 -47.56 19.50 16.46
N PRO A 108 -46.51 18.86 17.00
CA PRO A 108 -45.25 19.53 17.25
C PRO A 108 -44.69 20.15 15.95
N TYR A 109 -44.14 21.36 16.06
CA TYR A 109 -43.57 22.06 14.92
C TYR A 109 -42.31 21.34 14.42
N ASP A 110 -42.27 21.03 13.12
CA ASP A 110 -41.11 20.42 12.50
C ASP A 110 -40.04 21.49 12.21
N THR A 111 -38.99 21.49 13.02
CA THR A 111 -37.84 22.38 12.90
C THR A 111 -36.82 21.89 11.85
N GLY A 112 -37.05 20.71 11.25
CA GLY A 112 -36.09 20.02 10.40
C GLY A 112 -34.92 19.41 11.19
N GLU A 113 -34.95 19.38 12.52
CA GLU A 113 -33.89 18.78 13.33
C GLU A 113 -33.99 17.25 13.42
N PHE A 114 -35.15 16.68 13.08
CA PHE A 114 -35.47 15.29 13.32
C PHE A 114 -34.98 14.38 12.19
N PHE A 115 -34.51 13.18 12.56
CA PHE A 115 -33.98 12.22 11.60
C PHE A 115 -34.34 10.79 11.99
N THR A 116 -34.17 9.88 11.04
CA THR A 116 -34.31 8.44 11.24
C THR A 116 -32.93 7.80 11.16
N VAL A 117 -32.67 6.85 12.05
CA VAL A 117 -31.49 5.96 12.00
C VAL A 117 -31.94 4.56 11.61
N THR A 118 -31.25 3.92 10.67
CA THR A 118 -31.45 2.50 10.34
C THR A 118 -30.11 1.80 10.24
N VAL A 119 -29.96 0.69 10.95
CA VAL A 119 -28.76 -0.16 10.90
C VAL A 119 -28.98 -1.24 9.85
N ARG A 120 -28.05 -1.39 8.91
CA ARG A 120 -28.16 -2.29 7.76
C ARG A 120 -26.89 -3.11 7.55
N GLN A 121 -27.05 -4.27 6.94
CA GLN A 121 -25.96 -5.09 6.40
C GLN A 121 -26.32 -5.48 4.97
N GLY A 122 -25.59 -4.92 4.00
CA GLY A 122 -26.00 -4.94 2.60
C GLY A 122 -27.39 -4.33 2.42
N ASP A 123 -28.30 -5.08 1.78
CA ASP A 123 -29.70 -4.67 1.59
C ASP A 123 -30.61 -5.03 2.78
N ASN A 124 -30.11 -5.79 3.76
CA ASN A 124 -30.89 -6.22 4.91
C ASN A 124 -30.90 -5.17 6.02
N VAL A 125 -32.08 -4.89 6.59
CA VAL A 125 -32.22 -4.04 7.78
C VAL A 125 -32.01 -4.92 9.01
N LEU A 126 -30.94 -4.65 9.76
CA LEU A 126 -30.62 -5.34 11.01
C LEU A 126 -31.40 -4.76 12.18
N GLU A 127 -31.51 -3.44 12.23
CA GLU A 127 -32.15 -2.72 13.34
C GLU A 127 -32.77 -1.40 12.89
N GLY A 128 -33.90 -1.03 13.51
CA GLY A 128 -34.70 0.14 13.13
C GLY A 128 -35.74 -0.16 12.03
N PRO A 129 -36.30 0.87 11.36
CA PRO A 129 -35.96 2.29 11.50
C PRO A 129 -36.30 2.84 12.90
N PHE A 130 -35.44 3.71 13.40
CA PHE A 130 -35.67 4.52 14.60
C PHE A 130 -36.04 5.94 14.15
N PRO A 131 -37.34 6.25 13.98
CA PRO A 131 -37.78 7.57 13.53
C PRO A 131 -37.78 8.59 14.67
N HIS A 132 -38.04 9.86 14.34
CA HIS A 132 -38.25 10.95 15.29
C HIS A 132 -37.08 11.17 16.26
N LEU A 133 -35.84 10.94 15.80
CA LEU A 133 -34.65 11.14 16.61
C LEU A 133 -34.17 12.59 16.58
N THR A 134 -33.63 13.08 17.69
CA THR A 134 -32.99 14.40 17.79
C THR A 134 -31.62 14.33 18.46
N MET A 135 -30.79 15.33 18.18
CA MET A 135 -29.51 15.59 18.86
C MET A 135 -29.69 16.40 20.16
N ASN A 136 -30.91 16.81 20.50
CA ASN A 136 -31.24 17.54 21.71
C ASN A 136 -31.50 16.59 22.90
N PRO A 137 -30.62 16.54 23.92
CA PRO A 137 -30.84 15.69 25.10
C PRO A 137 -32.00 16.16 25.99
N GLU A 138 -32.47 17.40 25.83
CA GLU A 138 -33.56 18.00 26.60
C GLU A 138 -34.89 18.00 25.83
N ALA A 139 -34.97 17.35 24.66
CA ALA A 139 -36.21 17.26 23.91
C ALA A 139 -37.28 16.52 24.73
N ALA A 140 -38.51 17.04 24.72
CA ALA A 140 -39.63 16.34 25.32
C ALA A 140 -39.82 14.99 24.63
N THR A 141 -39.91 13.91 25.41
CA THR A 141 -40.04 12.53 24.92
C THR A 141 -41.30 12.32 24.09
N GLU A 142 -42.32 13.16 24.29
CA GLU A 142 -43.55 13.21 23.50
C GLU A 142 -43.32 13.75 22.07
N THR A 143 -42.25 14.52 21.85
CA THR A 143 -41.93 15.15 20.56
C THR A 143 -40.85 14.37 19.80
N ALA A 144 -39.81 13.90 20.47
CA ALA A 144 -38.71 13.18 19.84
C ALA A 144 -37.88 12.40 20.87
N ASP A 145 -37.14 11.40 20.41
CA ASP A 145 -36.20 10.66 21.25
C ASP A 145 -34.77 11.14 21.03
N TYR A 146 -34.04 11.36 22.13
CA TYR A 146 -32.63 11.69 22.03
C TYR A 146 -31.85 10.49 21.51
N VAL A 147 -31.10 10.68 20.41
CA VAL A 147 -30.46 9.59 19.65
C VAL A 147 -29.58 8.66 20.49
N ALA A 148 -28.80 9.18 21.43
CA ALA A 148 -27.91 8.34 22.24
C ALA A 148 -28.70 7.48 23.25
N THR A 149 -29.86 7.95 23.70
CA THR A 149 -30.77 7.18 24.56
C THR A 149 -31.55 6.16 23.74
N ALA A 150 -32.07 6.54 22.57
CA ALA A 150 -32.84 5.67 21.71
C ALA A 150 -32.04 4.44 21.22
N LEU A 151 -30.75 4.62 20.93
CA LEU A 151 -29.85 3.54 20.52
C LEU A 151 -29.00 2.98 21.68
N ALA A 152 -29.32 3.30 22.95
CA ALA A 152 -28.56 2.78 24.09
C ALA A 152 -28.61 1.24 24.19
N GLU A 153 -29.74 0.65 23.83
CA GLU A 153 -29.97 -0.81 23.87
C GLU A 153 -29.72 -1.51 22.53
N SER A 154 -29.18 -0.80 21.53
CA SER A 154 -28.94 -1.39 20.20
C SER A 154 -28.03 -2.61 20.28
N GLU A 155 -28.40 -3.71 19.60
CA GLU A 155 -27.59 -4.93 19.61
C GLU A 155 -26.30 -4.79 18.77
N TYR A 156 -26.28 -3.88 17.81
CA TYR A 156 -25.24 -3.78 16.80
C TYR A 156 -24.33 -2.56 16.94
N VAL A 157 -24.84 -1.44 17.47
CA VAL A 157 -24.10 -0.17 17.49
C VAL A 157 -24.16 0.51 18.86
N VAL A 158 -23.14 1.31 19.14
CA VAL A 158 -23.10 2.23 20.27
C VAL A 158 -22.93 3.64 19.72
N VAL A 159 -23.79 4.56 20.17
CA VAL A 159 -23.86 5.93 19.68
C VAL A 159 -23.45 6.92 20.76
N ASN A 160 -22.44 7.73 20.46
CA ASN A 160 -21.96 8.80 21.31
C ASN A 160 -22.21 10.16 20.65
N ASN A 161 -22.82 11.10 21.37
CA ASN A 161 -22.95 12.48 20.91
C ASN A 161 -21.62 13.21 21.10
N ILE A 162 -21.04 13.67 19.99
CA ILE A 162 -19.78 14.43 19.96
C ILE A 162 -19.99 15.84 19.37
N SER A 163 -21.23 16.27 19.26
CA SER A 163 -21.58 17.55 18.67
C SER A 163 -21.09 18.72 19.53
N GLN A 164 -20.70 19.82 18.86
CA GLN A 164 -20.39 21.07 19.55
C GLN A 164 -21.67 21.75 20.07
N SER A 165 -21.53 22.62 21.07
CA SER A 165 -22.66 23.42 21.57
C SER A 165 -23.27 24.27 20.43
N GLY A 166 -24.60 24.36 20.40
CA GLY A 166 -25.35 25.01 19.32
C GLY A 166 -26.84 24.68 19.33
N GLN A 167 -27.59 25.13 18.33
CA GLN A 167 -29.00 24.75 18.19
C GLN A 167 -29.12 23.29 17.71
N PRO A 168 -30.18 22.54 18.05
CA PRO A 168 -30.32 21.13 17.68
C PRO A 168 -30.17 20.85 16.19
N LEU A 169 -30.81 21.65 15.33
CA LEU A 169 -30.66 21.58 13.86
C LEU A 169 -29.19 21.68 13.41
N SER A 170 -28.39 22.54 14.07
CA SER A 170 -26.98 22.71 13.75
C SER A 170 -26.08 21.56 14.21
N ARG A 171 -26.60 20.69 15.09
CA ARG A 171 -25.94 19.48 15.58
C ARG A 171 -26.34 18.23 14.81
N ARG A 172 -27.41 18.28 13.99
CA ARG A 172 -27.96 17.13 13.26
C ARG A 172 -26.93 16.52 12.29
N PRO A 173 -26.75 15.19 12.26
CA PRO A 173 -25.90 14.52 11.27
C PRO A 173 -26.48 14.69 9.85
N ALA A 174 -25.61 14.77 8.85
CA ALA A 174 -26.05 14.81 7.46
C ALA A 174 -26.74 13.49 7.05
N ASN A 175 -27.74 13.60 6.17
CA ASN A 175 -28.36 12.42 5.57
C ASN A 175 -27.33 11.66 4.71
N GLY A 176 -27.38 10.33 4.74
CA GLY A 176 -26.44 9.48 4.01
C GLY A 176 -26.34 8.07 4.59
N SER A 177 -25.59 7.21 3.91
CA SER A 177 -25.22 5.89 4.41
C SER A 177 -23.76 5.92 4.86
N PHE A 178 -23.51 5.52 6.10
CA PHE A 178 -22.20 5.57 6.74
C PHE A 178 -21.76 4.16 7.12
N GLU A 179 -20.65 3.71 6.55
CA GLU A 179 -20.06 2.42 6.91
C GLU A 179 -19.41 2.50 8.29
N ILE A 180 -19.77 1.57 9.20
CA ILE A 180 -19.22 1.56 10.56
C ILE A 180 -17.92 0.77 10.56
N ALA A 181 -16.83 1.45 10.95
CA ALA A 181 -15.53 0.82 11.12
C ALA A 181 -15.61 -0.27 12.23
N PRO A 182 -15.11 -1.49 11.98
CA PRO A 182 -14.98 -2.48 13.02
C PRO A 182 -13.96 -2.02 14.07
N PRO A 183 -14.06 -2.50 15.31
CA PRO A 183 -13.04 -2.26 16.31
C PRO A 183 -11.69 -2.81 15.81
N PRO A 184 -10.58 -2.20 16.21
CA PRO A 184 -9.28 -2.64 15.74
C PRO A 184 -9.03 -4.06 16.23
N TYR A 185 -8.82 -4.98 15.28
CA TYR A 185 -8.30 -6.29 15.61
C TYR A 185 -6.91 -6.12 16.22
N ILE A 186 -6.66 -6.76 17.37
CA ILE A 186 -5.36 -6.76 18.00
C ILE A 186 -4.77 -8.16 17.93
N SER A 187 -3.81 -8.38 17.04
CA SER A 187 -3.11 -9.67 16.90
C SER A 187 -2.41 -10.05 18.21
N PRO A 188 -2.71 -11.23 18.78
CA PRO A 188 -1.88 -11.84 19.82
C PRO A 188 -0.45 -12.04 19.33
N VAL A 189 0.54 -11.90 20.21
CA VAL A 189 1.98 -11.97 19.85
C VAL A 189 2.31 -13.24 19.07
N GLU A 190 1.76 -14.38 19.48
CA GLU A 190 1.98 -15.69 18.88
C GLU A 190 1.40 -15.81 17.46
N ARG A 191 0.49 -14.90 17.09
CA ARG A 191 -0.19 -14.86 15.79
C ARG A 191 0.30 -13.75 14.87
N VAL A 192 1.11 -12.79 15.35
CA VAL A 192 1.53 -11.63 14.55
C VAL A 192 2.15 -12.05 13.21
N ALA A 193 2.99 -13.08 13.17
CA ALA A 193 3.56 -13.59 11.92
C ALA A 193 2.50 -14.16 10.97
N ARG A 194 1.55 -14.95 11.49
CA ARG A 194 0.45 -15.52 10.70
C ARG A 194 -0.49 -14.44 10.17
N ASP A 195 -0.83 -13.46 11.00
CA ASP A 195 -1.75 -12.38 10.63
C ASP A 195 -1.08 -11.40 9.65
N MET A 196 0.23 -11.14 9.78
CA MET A 196 1.02 -10.40 8.79
C MET A 196 1.05 -11.09 7.43
N GLN A 197 1.33 -12.40 7.41
CA GLN A 197 1.29 -13.19 6.18
C GLN A 197 -0.13 -13.16 5.59
N GLY A 198 -1.14 -13.34 6.44
CA GLY A 198 -2.55 -13.32 6.09
C GLY A 198 -2.99 -14.52 5.25
N VAL A 199 -4.27 -14.51 4.89
CA VAL A 199 -4.92 -15.52 4.05
C VAL A 199 -5.48 -14.83 2.81
N ARG A 200 -5.15 -15.38 1.64
CA ARG A 200 -5.54 -14.83 0.34
C ARG A 200 -7.06 -14.75 0.17
N ASP A 201 -7.76 -15.86 0.40
CA ASP A 201 -9.21 -15.97 0.21
C ASP A 201 -9.99 -15.01 1.12
N ASP A 202 -9.47 -14.75 2.32
CA ASP A 202 -10.06 -13.84 3.30
C ASP A 202 -9.64 -12.37 3.08
N ARG A 203 -8.78 -12.11 2.09
CA ARG A 203 -8.18 -10.79 1.81
C ARG A 203 -7.46 -10.17 3.01
N GLN A 204 -6.74 -10.99 3.76
CA GLN A 204 -6.01 -10.57 4.95
C GLN A 204 -4.50 -10.50 4.72
N GLY A 205 -3.83 -9.66 5.53
CA GLY A 205 -2.39 -9.52 5.54
C GLY A 205 -1.78 -9.22 4.17
N ILE A 206 -0.52 -9.61 4.00
CA ILE A 206 0.23 -9.42 2.74
C ILE A 206 -0.42 -10.18 1.59
N GLN A 207 -0.89 -11.41 1.82
CA GLN A 207 -1.55 -12.21 0.77
C GLN A 207 -2.81 -11.54 0.22
N GLY A 208 -3.59 -10.86 1.07
CA GLY A 208 -4.78 -10.14 0.65
C GLY A 208 -4.51 -8.99 -0.31
N LEU A 209 -3.34 -8.34 -0.23
CA LEU A 209 -2.95 -7.30 -1.19
C LEU A 209 -2.78 -7.85 -2.61
N PHE A 210 -2.52 -9.16 -2.76
CA PHE A 210 -2.35 -9.78 -4.08
C PHE A 210 -3.68 -10.05 -4.80
N GLU A 211 -4.82 -9.92 -4.11
CA GLU A 211 -6.16 -9.91 -4.72
C GLU A 211 -6.49 -8.58 -5.40
N ILE A 212 -5.64 -7.56 -5.25
CA ILE A 212 -5.83 -6.25 -5.86
C ILE A 212 -4.95 -6.15 -7.11
N ASP A 213 -5.58 -6.26 -8.28
CA ASP A 213 -4.90 -6.22 -9.59
C ASP A 213 -4.16 -4.91 -9.89
N GLU A 214 -4.45 -3.82 -9.21
CA GLU A 214 -3.73 -2.56 -9.43
C GLU A 214 -2.38 -2.49 -8.70
N VAL A 215 -2.12 -3.38 -7.74
CA VAL A 215 -0.89 -3.35 -6.93
C VAL A 215 0.29 -3.78 -7.79
N ALA A 216 1.21 -2.84 -8.10
CA ALA A 216 2.44 -3.10 -8.86
C ALA A 216 3.71 -3.17 -7.99
N MET A 217 3.62 -2.74 -6.73
CA MET A 217 4.74 -2.72 -5.80
C MET A 217 4.25 -3.00 -4.39
N ILE A 218 5.07 -3.68 -3.59
CA ILE A 218 4.76 -4.01 -2.19
C ILE A 218 5.94 -3.74 -1.26
N ALA A 219 5.65 -3.26 -0.06
CA ALA A 219 6.60 -3.08 1.03
C ALA A 219 5.93 -3.37 2.38
N CYS A 220 6.73 -3.72 3.38
CA CYS A 220 6.25 -3.97 4.75
C CYS A 220 7.18 -3.26 5.76
N PRO A 221 7.09 -1.92 5.90
CA PRO A 221 7.99 -1.16 6.77
C PRO A 221 7.91 -1.59 8.24
N ASP A 222 6.71 -1.92 8.73
CA ASP A 222 6.49 -2.32 10.14
C ASP A 222 6.95 -3.74 10.46
N LEU A 223 7.35 -4.53 9.45
CA LEU A 223 8.06 -5.79 9.69
C LEU A 223 9.34 -5.54 10.51
N MET A 224 10.00 -4.41 10.23
CA MET A 224 11.21 -4.02 10.95
C MET A 224 10.91 -3.64 12.40
N ARG A 225 9.77 -3.00 12.64
CA ARG A 225 9.33 -2.64 13.99
C ARG A 225 8.98 -3.89 14.80
N ALA A 226 8.26 -4.84 14.20
CA ALA A 226 7.94 -6.12 14.85
C ALA A 226 9.21 -6.89 15.24
N TYR A 227 10.23 -6.88 14.39
CA TYR A 227 11.54 -7.46 14.70
C TYR A 227 12.24 -6.75 15.87
N GLN A 228 12.32 -5.42 15.83
CA GLN A 228 13.00 -4.64 16.88
C GLN A 228 12.34 -4.77 18.26
N GLU A 229 11.02 -4.92 18.30
CA GLU A 229 10.24 -5.12 19.53
C GLU A 229 10.19 -6.58 19.99
N GLY A 230 10.86 -7.50 19.29
CA GLY A 230 10.89 -8.92 19.63
C GLY A 230 9.55 -9.64 19.44
N LEU A 231 8.62 -9.05 18.68
CA LEU A 231 7.37 -9.70 18.28
C LEU A 231 7.58 -10.75 17.19
N MET A 232 8.71 -10.65 16.47
CA MET A 232 9.17 -11.65 15.51
C MET A 232 10.66 -11.90 15.67
N ASP A 233 11.05 -13.16 15.52
CA ASP A 233 12.44 -13.52 15.30
C ASP A 233 12.87 -13.29 13.83
N LEU A 234 14.15 -13.50 13.54
CA LEU A 234 14.70 -13.24 12.20
C LEU A 234 14.18 -14.24 11.15
N ASP A 235 13.89 -15.47 11.53
CA ASP A 235 13.40 -16.51 10.62
C ASP A 235 11.95 -16.22 10.20
N GLN A 236 11.13 -15.72 11.13
CA GLN A 236 9.78 -15.22 10.84
C GLN A 236 9.83 -14.00 9.91
N VAL A 237 10.75 -13.05 10.14
CA VAL A 237 10.98 -11.92 9.24
C VAL A 237 11.36 -12.39 7.84
N HIS A 238 12.26 -13.37 7.73
CA HIS A 238 12.62 -13.99 6.45
C HIS A 238 11.42 -14.64 5.78
N GLY A 239 10.56 -15.35 6.53
CA GLY A 239 9.34 -15.96 6.00
C GLY A 239 8.38 -14.94 5.37
N ILE A 240 8.22 -13.77 5.99
CA ILE A 240 7.39 -12.69 5.44
C ILE A 240 8.02 -12.09 4.17
N MET A 241 9.33 -11.81 4.19
CA MET A 241 10.04 -11.30 3.00
C MET A 241 10.01 -12.30 1.85
N GLU A 242 10.17 -13.59 2.15
CA GLU A 242 10.06 -14.68 1.18
C GLU A 242 8.66 -14.70 0.53
N ALA A 243 7.61 -14.61 1.35
CA ALA A 243 6.23 -14.55 0.85
C ALA A 243 6.01 -13.34 -0.07
N MET A 244 6.51 -12.16 0.29
CA MET A 244 6.41 -10.97 -0.56
C MET A 244 7.04 -11.19 -1.94
N VAL A 245 8.27 -11.72 -1.99
CA VAL A 245 8.99 -11.95 -3.26
C VAL A 245 8.34 -13.07 -4.07
N SER A 246 7.98 -14.18 -3.44
CA SER A 246 7.36 -15.33 -4.09
C SER A 246 5.98 -15.02 -4.66
N LEU A 247 5.19 -14.18 -3.99
CA LEU A 247 3.91 -13.74 -4.54
C LEU A 247 4.09 -12.77 -5.72
N CYS A 248 5.15 -11.97 -5.75
CA CYS A 248 5.49 -11.15 -6.93
C CYS A 248 5.91 -12.01 -8.13
N GLU A 249 6.70 -13.06 -7.91
CA GLU A 249 7.09 -14.03 -8.93
C GLU A 249 5.89 -14.80 -9.50
N ASN A 250 4.96 -15.20 -8.64
CA ASN A 250 3.80 -16.02 -8.98
C ASN A 250 2.52 -15.18 -9.11
N SER A 251 2.62 -14.03 -9.79
CA SER A 251 1.43 -13.27 -10.17
C SER A 251 0.64 -14.08 -11.21
N PHE A 252 -0.55 -14.56 -10.86
CA PHE A 252 -1.50 -15.25 -11.74
C PHE A 252 -2.90 -14.69 -11.45
N PRO A 253 -3.79 -14.47 -12.44
CA PRO A 253 -3.77 -14.96 -13.83
C PRO A 253 -2.97 -14.14 -14.86
N GLY A 254 -2.53 -12.93 -14.52
CA GLY A 254 -1.76 -12.06 -15.42
C GLY A 254 -0.25 -12.33 -15.41
N PRO A 255 0.55 -11.61 -16.22
CA PRO A 255 2.01 -11.69 -16.16
C PRO A 255 2.53 -11.18 -14.80
N ALA A 256 3.77 -11.53 -14.46
CA ALA A 256 4.43 -10.99 -13.27
C ALA A 256 4.85 -9.52 -13.47
N TYR A 257 4.04 -8.60 -12.93
CA TYR A 257 4.30 -7.16 -12.98
C TYR A 257 4.56 -6.51 -11.61
N ARG A 258 4.48 -7.29 -10.53
CA ARG A 258 4.64 -6.80 -9.15
C ARG A 258 6.10 -6.89 -8.72
N MET A 259 6.56 -5.92 -7.92
CA MET A 259 7.90 -5.98 -7.30
C MET A 259 7.85 -5.72 -5.79
N ALA A 260 8.63 -6.49 -5.04
CA ALA A 260 8.84 -6.30 -3.61
C ALA A 260 10.01 -5.35 -3.36
N VAL A 261 9.75 -4.30 -2.57
CA VAL A 261 10.78 -3.39 -2.05
C VAL A 261 11.04 -3.78 -0.60
N LEU A 262 12.22 -4.34 -0.35
CA LEU A 262 12.65 -4.84 0.93
C LEU A 262 13.57 -3.84 1.63
N ASP A 263 13.51 -3.85 2.96
CA ASP A 263 14.43 -3.13 3.83
C ASP A 263 15.31 -4.14 4.58
N ALA A 264 16.58 -3.78 4.80
CA ALA A 264 17.45 -4.60 5.62
C ALA A 264 17.01 -4.52 7.10
N PRO A 265 16.77 -5.66 7.78
CA PRO A 265 16.52 -5.66 9.21
C PRO A 265 17.79 -5.22 9.93
N PRO A 266 17.70 -4.36 10.95
CA PRO A 266 18.85 -3.82 11.64
C PRO A 266 19.39 -4.89 12.59
N VAL A 267 20.17 -5.81 12.02
CA VAL A 267 20.73 -6.98 12.70
C VAL A 267 22.23 -6.99 12.57
N LYS A 268 22.89 -7.46 13.63
CA LYS A 268 24.30 -7.85 13.62
C LYS A 268 24.37 -9.37 13.67
N MET A 269 24.83 -9.97 12.57
CA MET A 269 25.03 -11.41 12.48
C MET A 269 26.15 -11.83 13.46
N GLY A 270 25.84 -12.77 14.35
CA GLY A 270 26.77 -13.32 15.34
C GLY A 270 27.08 -14.79 15.06
N LYS A 271 28.12 -15.33 15.71
CA LYS A 271 28.47 -16.75 15.59
C LYS A 271 27.46 -17.68 16.27
N ASN A 272 26.80 -17.20 17.33
CA ASN A 272 25.90 -18.00 18.18
C ASN A 272 24.47 -17.45 18.23
N GLU A 273 24.29 -16.15 17.99
CA GLU A 273 22.98 -15.50 18.05
C GLU A 273 22.98 -14.25 17.16
N ASN A 274 21.86 -14.00 16.47
CA ASN A 274 21.63 -12.79 15.69
C ASN A 274 21.01 -11.74 16.60
N ARG A 275 21.69 -10.61 16.78
CA ARG A 275 21.21 -9.55 17.68
C ARG A 275 20.58 -8.42 16.88
N ALA A 276 19.35 -8.05 17.21
CA ALA A 276 18.79 -6.77 16.79
C ALA A 276 19.69 -5.62 17.30
N VAL A 277 19.92 -4.62 16.46
CA VAL A 277 20.72 -3.44 16.79
C VAL A 277 19.97 -2.18 16.38
N PRO A 278 20.29 -1.01 16.97
CA PRO A 278 19.85 0.25 16.41
C PRO A 278 20.34 0.39 14.95
N PRO A 279 19.55 0.99 14.03
CA PRO A 279 19.95 1.14 12.63
C PRO A 279 21.30 1.83 12.44
N GLU A 280 21.69 2.73 13.36
CA GLU A 280 22.97 3.44 13.35
C GLU A 280 24.18 2.51 13.58
N GLU A 281 23.97 1.40 14.27
CA GLU A 281 25.02 0.39 14.52
C GLU A 281 25.13 -0.64 13.38
N GLN A 282 24.20 -0.62 12.42
CA GLN A 282 24.22 -1.55 11.29
C GLN A 282 25.22 -1.11 10.21
N LYS A 283 26.39 -1.75 10.21
CA LYS A 283 27.44 -1.53 9.20
C LYS A 283 27.13 -2.26 7.88
N PRO A 284 27.69 -1.79 6.75
CA PRO A 284 27.54 -2.44 5.44
C PRO A 284 27.85 -3.95 5.44
N GLN A 285 28.90 -4.37 6.15
CA GLN A 285 29.28 -5.79 6.22
C GLN A 285 28.21 -6.64 6.89
N HIS A 286 27.49 -6.10 7.88
CA HIS A 286 26.40 -6.82 8.55
C HIS A 286 25.24 -7.06 7.58
N VAL A 287 24.91 -6.07 6.74
CA VAL A 287 23.84 -6.20 5.73
C VAL A 287 24.22 -7.22 4.66
N ALA A 288 25.47 -7.20 4.19
CA ALA A 288 25.97 -8.19 3.25
C ALA A 288 25.90 -9.61 3.83
N GLN A 289 26.35 -9.80 5.08
CA GLN A 289 26.28 -11.08 5.79
C GLN A 289 24.83 -11.54 5.99
N TRP A 290 23.94 -10.64 6.38
CA TRP A 290 22.52 -10.93 6.52
C TRP A 290 21.90 -11.35 5.18
N LEU A 291 22.19 -10.64 4.09
CA LEU A 291 21.66 -10.99 2.77
C LEU A 291 22.19 -12.36 2.30
N THR A 292 23.43 -12.71 2.63
CA THR A 292 23.98 -14.05 2.39
C THR A 292 23.24 -15.11 3.20
N ALA A 293 22.89 -14.83 4.46
CA ALA A 293 22.13 -15.77 5.29
C ALA A 293 20.66 -15.91 4.84
N PHE A 294 20.00 -14.80 4.49
CA PHE A 294 18.65 -14.80 3.94
C PHE A 294 18.59 -15.53 2.60
N ASN A 295 19.65 -15.40 1.80
CA ASN A 295 19.89 -16.11 0.54
C ASN A 295 18.72 -16.07 -0.48
N ARG A 296 17.83 -15.07 -0.38
CA ARG A 296 16.76 -14.88 -1.34
C ARG A 296 17.22 -14.03 -2.51
N ARG A 297 17.01 -14.55 -3.72
CA ARG A 297 17.40 -13.92 -4.99
C ARG A 297 16.22 -13.87 -5.94
N SER A 298 15.97 -12.71 -6.56
CA SER A 298 14.86 -12.52 -7.49
C SER A 298 15.01 -11.26 -8.33
N MET A 299 14.54 -11.31 -9.57
CA MET A 299 14.35 -10.10 -10.38
C MET A 299 13.21 -9.22 -9.90
N PHE A 300 12.28 -9.76 -9.11
CA PHE A 300 11.14 -9.03 -8.57
C PHE A 300 11.40 -8.42 -7.19
N GLY A 301 12.61 -8.55 -6.65
CA GLY A 301 13.00 -7.94 -5.38
C GLY A 301 13.99 -6.79 -5.57
N ALA A 302 13.86 -5.73 -4.78
CA ALA A 302 14.85 -4.66 -4.65
C ALA A 302 15.09 -4.37 -3.17
N LEU A 303 16.35 -4.23 -2.77
CA LEU A 303 16.76 -3.99 -1.38
C LEU A 303 17.49 -2.65 -1.27
N TYR A 304 17.16 -1.87 -0.24
CA TYR A 304 17.76 -0.56 0.01
C TYR A 304 18.41 -0.49 1.39
N TYR A 305 19.52 0.25 1.44
CA TYR A 305 20.30 0.53 2.65
C TYR A 305 20.97 1.91 2.50
N PRO A 306 21.23 2.67 3.57
CA PRO A 306 20.80 2.50 4.95
C PRO A 306 19.36 2.96 5.19
N TRP A 307 18.90 2.83 6.43
CA TRP A 307 17.73 3.54 6.93
C TRP A 307 17.92 5.05 6.86
N ILE A 308 16.82 5.77 6.74
CA ILE A 308 16.78 7.21 6.52
C ILE A 308 16.19 7.93 7.73
N GLN A 309 16.67 9.13 8.01
CA GLN A 309 16.16 9.98 9.07
C GLN A 309 15.14 10.96 8.51
N VAL A 310 13.98 11.07 9.16
CA VAL A 310 12.88 11.95 8.73
C VAL A 310 12.33 12.74 9.91
N ALA A 311 11.61 13.83 9.64
CA ALA A 311 10.96 14.63 10.68
C ALA A 311 9.85 13.81 11.39
N ASN A 312 9.80 13.86 12.71
CA ASN A 312 8.71 13.27 13.51
C ASN A 312 7.80 14.39 14.08
N PRO A 313 6.57 14.55 13.56
CA PRO A 313 5.66 15.58 14.06
C PRO A 313 5.14 15.30 15.48
N ASN A 314 5.17 14.05 15.96
CA ASN A 314 4.58 13.66 17.24
C ASN A 314 5.56 13.69 18.43
N ASN A 315 6.87 13.68 18.18
CA ASN A 315 7.90 13.61 19.24
C ASN A 315 8.64 14.94 19.45
N GLY A 316 7.88 16.04 19.58
CA GLY A 316 8.45 17.39 19.76
C GLY A 316 9.39 17.82 18.62
N GLY A 317 9.20 17.28 17.41
CA GLY A 317 10.02 17.55 16.24
C GLY A 317 11.34 16.77 16.17
N ARG A 318 11.64 15.88 17.13
CA ARG A 318 12.88 15.07 17.11
C ARG A 318 12.86 14.09 15.94
N PRO A 319 13.85 14.09 15.03
CA PRO A 319 13.84 13.18 13.89
C PRO A 319 13.88 11.70 14.30
N ILE A 320 13.31 10.84 13.46
CA ILE A 320 13.26 9.38 13.65
C ILE A 320 13.91 8.67 12.45
N LEU A 321 14.55 7.53 12.70
CA LEU A 321 15.04 6.63 11.66
C LEU A 321 13.94 5.67 11.22
N VAL A 322 13.74 5.57 9.91
CA VAL A 322 12.72 4.71 9.31
C VAL A 322 13.30 3.90 8.14
N PRO A 323 12.73 2.72 7.85
CA PRO A 323 13.05 1.97 6.64
C PRO A 323 12.75 2.80 5.37
N PRO A 324 13.61 2.75 4.34
CA PRO A 324 13.49 3.62 3.17
C PRO A 324 12.43 3.20 2.14
N CYS A 325 11.87 1.98 2.21
CA CYS A 325 11.00 1.41 1.17
C CYS A 325 9.94 2.38 0.61
N GLY A 326 9.16 3.06 1.47
CA GLY A 326 8.11 3.98 1.03
C GLY A 326 8.65 5.16 0.21
N HIS A 327 9.79 5.73 0.61
CA HIS A 327 10.44 6.81 -0.13
C HIS A 327 10.96 6.31 -1.48
N MET A 328 11.54 5.10 -1.51
CA MET A 328 12.09 4.52 -2.73
C MET A 328 10.97 4.21 -3.74
N MET A 329 9.87 3.60 -3.28
CA MET A 329 8.69 3.36 -4.11
C MET A 329 8.12 4.66 -4.69
N GLY A 330 8.06 5.74 -3.90
CA GLY A 330 7.61 7.04 -4.40
C GLY A 330 8.55 7.60 -5.47
N ILE A 331 9.86 7.47 -5.29
CA ILE A 331 10.87 7.87 -6.29
C ILE A 331 10.70 7.08 -7.59
N TRP A 332 10.35 5.80 -7.53
CA TRP A 332 10.07 5.00 -8.70
C TRP A 332 8.92 5.62 -9.50
N CYS A 333 7.78 5.91 -8.86
CA CYS A 333 6.64 6.57 -9.50
C CYS A 333 7.01 7.91 -10.14
N ARG A 334 7.68 8.79 -9.40
CA ARG A 334 8.12 10.09 -9.95
C ARG A 334 9.07 9.95 -11.12
N THR A 335 9.95 8.96 -11.10
CA THR A 335 10.86 8.68 -12.22
C THR A 335 10.07 8.21 -13.43
N ASP A 336 9.10 7.32 -13.23
CA ASP A 336 8.27 6.79 -14.31
C ASP A 336 7.45 7.90 -14.98
N GLU A 337 6.81 8.76 -14.18
CA GLU A 337 5.99 9.87 -14.68
C GLU A 337 6.82 10.92 -15.43
N SER A 338 8.02 11.23 -14.92
CA SER A 338 8.84 12.31 -15.49
C SER A 338 9.78 11.86 -16.61
N ARG A 339 10.17 10.59 -16.64
CA ARG A 339 11.24 10.06 -17.51
C ARG A 339 10.93 8.72 -18.16
N GLY A 340 9.81 8.08 -17.83
CA GLY A 340 9.43 6.76 -18.29
C GLY A 340 10.03 5.62 -17.45
N VAL A 341 9.33 4.49 -17.42
CA VAL A 341 9.66 3.29 -16.61
C VAL A 341 11.05 2.71 -16.94
N PHE A 342 11.54 2.95 -18.15
CA PHE A 342 12.85 2.51 -18.62
C PHE A 342 14.03 3.29 -18.00
N LYS A 343 13.77 4.43 -17.33
CA LYS A 343 14.79 5.18 -16.62
C LYS A 343 15.05 4.57 -15.23
N ALA A 344 16.30 4.23 -14.94
CA ALA A 344 16.72 3.77 -13.62
C ALA A 344 16.38 4.82 -12.52
N PRO A 345 15.67 4.44 -11.43
CA PRO A 345 15.31 5.33 -10.33
C PRO A 345 16.48 5.57 -9.35
N ALA A 346 17.64 5.92 -9.90
CA ALA A 346 18.87 6.27 -9.18
C ALA A 346 19.35 7.67 -9.61
N ASN A 347 20.27 8.23 -8.81
CA ASN A 347 20.67 9.63 -8.83
C ASN A 347 19.52 10.62 -8.47
N GLU A 348 18.46 10.09 -7.87
CA GLU A 348 17.30 10.83 -7.39
C GLU A 348 17.50 11.27 -5.95
N THR A 349 16.95 12.44 -5.59
CA THR A 349 16.95 12.92 -4.20
C THR A 349 15.68 12.43 -3.50
N PRO A 350 15.80 11.71 -2.37
CA PRO A 350 14.65 11.37 -1.55
C PRO A 350 14.18 12.62 -0.80
N ARG A 351 12.96 13.06 -1.09
CA ARG A 351 12.32 14.21 -0.42
C ARG A 351 11.94 13.83 1.00
N GLY A 352 12.07 14.78 1.93
CA GLY A 352 11.75 14.57 3.35
C GLY A 352 12.86 13.93 4.19
N VAL A 353 13.97 13.50 3.56
CA VAL A 353 15.12 12.91 4.27
C VAL A 353 16.02 13.99 4.84
N LEU A 354 16.29 13.89 6.13
CA LEU A 354 17.12 14.79 6.93
C LEU A 354 18.53 14.22 7.19
N GLY A 355 18.67 12.89 7.13
CA GLY A 355 19.87 12.17 7.53
C GLY A 355 19.85 10.71 7.11
N LEU A 356 20.96 10.02 7.32
CA LEU A 356 21.09 8.57 7.10
C LEU A 356 21.53 7.91 8.42
N ALA A 357 21.06 6.69 8.68
CA ALA A 357 21.54 5.91 9.82
C ALA A 357 23.05 5.63 9.73
N TYR A 358 23.57 5.49 8.51
CA TYR A 358 24.97 5.22 8.24
C TYR A 358 25.47 5.91 6.98
N GLU A 359 26.59 6.62 7.04
CA GLU A 359 27.16 7.31 5.88
C GLU A 359 28.02 6.36 5.03
N THR A 360 27.39 5.63 4.11
CA THR A 360 28.08 4.66 3.24
C THR A 360 29.10 5.32 2.32
N ASN A 361 30.35 4.88 2.40
CA ASN A 361 31.41 5.34 1.51
C ASN A 361 31.48 4.54 0.20
N MET A 362 32.38 4.94 -0.71
CA MET A 362 32.51 4.31 -2.02
C MET A 362 32.95 2.84 -1.94
N ARG A 363 33.90 2.50 -1.07
CA ARG A 363 34.40 1.11 -0.93
C ARG A 363 33.35 0.17 -0.35
N GLU A 364 32.56 0.68 0.59
CA GLU A 364 31.44 -0.07 1.16
C GLU A 364 30.32 -0.27 0.13
N GLN A 365 30.04 0.74 -0.69
CA GLN A 365 29.12 0.57 -1.80
C GLN A 365 29.63 -0.46 -2.82
N GLU A 366 30.93 -0.50 -3.10
CA GLU A 366 31.55 -1.52 -3.97
C GLU A 366 31.43 -2.94 -3.41
N LEU A 367 31.20 -3.11 -2.11
CA LEU A 367 30.84 -4.38 -1.49
C LEU A 367 29.35 -4.71 -1.67
N LEU A 368 28.47 -3.72 -1.47
CA LEU A 368 27.01 -3.90 -1.39
C LEU A 368 26.33 -4.00 -2.76
N ASN A 369 26.70 -3.13 -3.69
CA ASN A 369 26.02 -2.98 -4.97
C ASN A 369 26.18 -4.23 -5.88
N PRO A 370 27.34 -4.93 -5.93
CA PRO A 370 27.47 -6.20 -6.66
C PRO A 370 26.44 -7.27 -6.30
N ILE A 371 26.00 -7.31 -5.04
CA ILE A 371 25.04 -8.28 -4.51
C ILE A 371 23.59 -7.78 -4.46
N GLY A 372 23.29 -6.67 -5.15
CA GLY A 372 21.92 -6.16 -5.31
C GLY A 372 21.43 -5.24 -4.18
N ILE A 373 22.31 -4.75 -3.31
CA ILE A 373 21.95 -3.80 -2.25
C ILE A 373 22.15 -2.36 -2.74
N ASN A 374 21.05 -1.62 -2.86
CA ASN A 374 21.03 -0.25 -3.37
C ASN A 374 21.31 0.75 -2.26
N CYS A 375 22.42 1.48 -2.38
CA CYS A 375 22.85 2.43 -1.36
C CYS A 375 22.16 3.79 -1.48
N ILE A 376 21.73 4.39 -0.36
CA ILE A 376 21.38 5.81 -0.25
C ILE A 376 22.59 6.52 0.36
N ARG A 377 23.07 7.58 -0.29
CA ARG A 377 24.36 8.21 0.06
C ARG A 377 24.26 9.72 0.15
N ASN A 378 25.07 10.28 1.05
CA ASN A 378 25.22 11.72 1.18
C ASN A 378 26.30 12.25 0.23
N PHE A 379 25.91 13.14 -0.69
CA PHE A 379 26.80 13.87 -1.57
C PHE A 379 26.80 15.36 -1.25
N ALA A 380 26.62 15.75 0.02
CA ALA A 380 26.73 17.14 0.48
C ALA A 380 28.08 17.78 0.10
N ASN A 381 29.18 17.01 0.18
CA ASN A 381 30.51 17.46 -0.26
C ASN A 381 30.59 17.84 -1.75
N TYR A 382 29.61 17.43 -2.56
CA TYR A 382 29.47 17.76 -3.97
C TYR A 382 28.25 18.66 -4.25
N ASN A 383 27.65 19.28 -3.22
CA ASN A 383 26.43 20.09 -3.30
C ASN A 383 25.24 19.37 -3.96
N ARG A 384 25.14 18.06 -3.79
CA ARG A 384 24.05 17.23 -4.38
C ARG A 384 23.09 16.66 -3.33
N GLY A 385 23.42 16.82 -2.04
CA GLY A 385 22.62 16.30 -0.92
C GLY A 385 22.52 14.77 -0.93
N TYR A 386 21.47 14.23 -0.33
CA TYR A 386 21.20 12.79 -0.33
C TYR A 386 20.75 12.31 -1.71
N LYS A 387 21.28 11.15 -2.12
CA LYS A 387 20.97 10.50 -3.40
C LYS A 387 20.76 9.00 -3.23
N VAL A 388 19.75 8.49 -3.91
CA VAL A 388 19.64 7.05 -4.19
C VAL A 388 20.73 6.71 -5.21
N TRP A 389 21.60 5.76 -4.87
CA TRP A 389 22.82 5.49 -5.60
C TRP A 389 22.99 4.00 -5.90
N GLY A 390 21.91 3.40 -6.40
CA GLY A 390 21.81 2.04 -6.90
C GLY A 390 20.42 1.81 -7.51
N ALA A 391 20.32 0.96 -8.52
CA ALA A 391 19.04 0.56 -9.13
C ALA A 391 19.07 -0.91 -9.58
N ARG A 392 19.64 -1.79 -8.75
CA ARG A 392 19.76 -3.22 -8.99
C ARG A 392 18.65 -4.01 -8.30
N THR A 393 18.25 -5.11 -8.92
CA THR A 393 17.36 -6.11 -8.33
C THR A 393 18.17 -7.07 -7.44
N LEU A 394 17.49 -7.98 -6.77
CA LEU A 394 18.08 -9.06 -5.98
C LEU A 394 18.45 -10.29 -6.81
N VAL A 395 18.58 -10.20 -8.13
CA VAL A 395 19.03 -11.36 -8.93
C VAL A 395 20.43 -11.79 -8.54
N GLU A 396 20.80 -13.01 -8.94
CA GLU A 396 22.18 -13.44 -8.82
C GLU A 396 23.14 -12.48 -9.54
N PRO A 397 24.33 -12.20 -8.98
CA PRO A 397 25.25 -11.21 -9.53
C PRO A 397 25.67 -11.45 -10.99
N ASP A 398 25.69 -12.72 -11.41
CA ASP A 398 26.02 -13.17 -12.77
C ASP A 398 24.84 -13.02 -13.75
N ASN A 399 23.61 -12.86 -13.26
CA ASN A 399 22.44 -12.59 -14.09
C ASN A 399 22.44 -11.14 -14.58
N ILE A 400 23.08 -10.92 -15.72
CA ILE A 400 23.20 -9.60 -16.35
C ILE A 400 21.89 -9.12 -17.01
N GLN A 401 20.96 -10.02 -17.32
CA GLN A 401 19.74 -9.70 -18.04
C GLN A 401 18.74 -8.96 -17.15
N TRP A 402 18.58 -9.44 -15.92
CA TRP A 402 17.59 -8.94 -14.97
C TRP A 402 18.17 -8.09 -13.85
N ARG A 403 19.45 -7.71 -13.97
CA ARG A 403 20.23 -6.97 -12.97
C ARG A 403 19.57 -5.66 -12.53
N TYR A 404 18.89 -4.96 -13.43
CA TYR A 404 18.44 -3.58 -13.19
C TYR A 404 16.93 -3.48 -12.99
N ILE A 405 16.53 -2.69 -12.00
CA ILE A 405 15.13 -2.40 -11.65
C ILE A 405 14.40 -1.84 -12.87
N SER A 406 14.97 -0.87 -13.59
CA SER A 406 14.30 -0.28 -14.76
C SER A 406 14.08 -1.28 -15.90
N VAL A 407 14.98 -2.26 -16.07
CA VAL A 407 14.81 -3.30 -17.08
C VAL A 407 13.65 -4.22 -16.69
N ARG A 408 13.64 -4.76 -15.46
CA ARG A 408 12.53 -5.63 -15.02
C ARG A 408 11.19 -4.89 -15.06
N ARG A 409 11.13 -3.64 -14.58
CA ARG A 409 9.91 -2.84 -14.58
C ARG A 409 9.44 -2.51 -15.99
N LEU A 410 10.35 -2.23 -16.93
CA LEU A 410 9.99 -1.99 -18.34
C LEU A 410 9.36 -3.24 -18.96
N ILE A 411 9.96 -4.42 -18.76
CA ILE A 411 9.39 -5.67 -19.30
C ILE A 411 8.03 -5.95 -18.66
N SER A 412 7.90 -5.81 -17.35
CA SER A 412 6.62 -5.95 -16.65
C SER A 412 5.55 -4.96 -17.14
N TYR A 413 5.94 -3.72 -17.46
CA TYR A 413 5.05 -2.73 -18.08
C TYR A 413 4.61 -3.13 -19.49
N ILE A 414 5.53 -3.66 -20.31
CA ILE A 414 5.24 -4.17 -21.65
C ILE A 414 4.27 -5.35 -21.58
N GLU A 415 4.57 -6.35 -20.74
CA GLU A 415 3.74 -7.54 -20.54
C GLU A 415 2.31 -7.15 -20.12
N LYS A 416 2.18 -6.29 -19.11
CA LYS A 416 0.88 -5.84 -18.60
C LYS A 416 0.11 -4.96 -19.61
N SER A 417 0.81 -4.10 -20.35
CA SER A 417 0.19 -3.26 -21.38
C SER A 417 -0.31 -4.07 -22.56
N ILE A 418 0.43 -5.11 -22.96
CA ILE A 418 0.00 -6.03 -24.02
C ILE A 418 -1.21 -6.84 -23.53
N GLU A 419 -1.16 -7.43 -22.34
CA GLU A 419 -2.29 -8.17 -21.76
C GLU A 419 -3.59 -7.33 -21.77
N ILE A 420 -3.52 -6.08 -21.30
CA ILE A 420 -4.68 -5.18 -21.29
C ILE A 420 -5.09 -4.78 -22.73
N GLY A 421 -4.12 -4.44 -23.58
CA GLY A 421 -4.36 -3.97 -24.94
C GLY A 421 -4.87 -5.04 -25.91
N THR A 422 -4.73 -6.32 -25.57
CA THR A 422 -5.17 -7.45 -26.40
C THR A 422 -6.31 -8.26 -25.80
N GLN A 423 -7.04 -7.74 -24.81
CA GLN A 423 -8.21 -8.44 -24.24
C GLN A 423 -9.30 -8.78 -25.28
N TRP A 424 -9.44 -7.95 -26.32
CA TRP A 424 -10.39 -8.18 -27.42
C TRP A 424 -10.12 -9.44 -28.24
N VAL A 425 -8.93 -10.05 -28.12
CA VAL A 425 -8.55 -11.27 -28.85
C VAL A 425 -9.30 -12.50 -28.32
N VAL A 426 -9.73 -12.46 -27.05
CA VAL A 426 -10.41 -13.60 -26.42
C VAL A 426 -11.76 -13.83 -27.11
N PHE A 427 -12.03 -15.09 -27.49
CA PHE A 427 -13.22 -15.52 -28.23
C PHE A 427 -13.34 -15.07 -29.69
N GLU A 428 -12.30 -14.44 -30.27
CA GLU A 428 -12.25 -14.22 -31.72
C GLU A 428 -11.95 -15.53 -32.48
N PRO A 429 -12.37 -15.65 -33.76
CA PRO A 429 -11.94 -16.74 -34.62
C PRO A 429 -10.41 -16.79 -34.72
N ASN A 430 -9.81 -17.93 -34.34
CA ASN A 430 -8.36 -18.12 -34.40
C ASN A 430 -7.94 -18.39 -35.86
N ASP A 431 -7.77 -17.33 -36.65
CA ASP A 431 -7.40 -17.38 -38.05
C ASP A 431 -6.25 -16.40 -38.39
N MET A 432 -5.80 -16.42 -39.65
CA MET A 432 -4.71 -15.56 -40.11
C MET A 432 -5.04 -14.06 -39.97
N ASP A 433 -6.31 -13.67 -40.08
CA ASP A 433 -6.74 -12.28 -39.92
C ASP A 433 -6.60 -11.83 -38.46
N LEU A 434 -6.95 -12.68 -37.48
CA LEU A 434 -6.67 -12.42 -36.07
C LEU A 434 -5.16 -12.25 -35.84
N TRP A 435 -4.33 -13.13 -36.40
CA TRP A 435 -2.88 -13.09 -36.21
C TRP A 435 -2.26 -11.77 -36.70
N GLU A 436 -2.66 -11.31 -37.89
CA GLU A 436 -2.21 -10.02 -38.43
C GLU A 436 -2.70 -8.83 -37.59
N ARG A 437 -3.96 -8.86 -37.11
CA ARG A 437 -4.48 -7.83 -36.21
C ARG A 437 -3.66 -7.75 -34.92
N VAL A 438 -3.33 -8.89 -34.31
CA VAL A 438 -2.50 -8.97 -33.09
C VAL A 438 -1.10 -8.42 -33.35
N LYS A 439 -0.43 -8.86 -34.43
CA LYS A 439 0.91 -8.37 -34.80
C LYS A 439 0.93 -6.86 -34.97
N ARG A 440 -0.07 -6.29 -35.66
CA ARG A 440 -0.17 -4.85 -35.88
C ARG A 440 -0.38 -4.07 -34.58
N THR A 441 -1.27 -4.54 -33.70
CA THR A 441 -1.56 -3.90 -32.42
C THR A 441 -0.33 -3.88 -31.51
N VAL A 442 0.30 -5.05 -31.30
CA VAL A 442 1.50 -5.16 -30.45
C VAL A 442 2.68 -4.42 -31.08
N GLY A 443 2.88 -4.55 -32.40
CA GLY A 443 3.95 -3.87 -33.12
C GLY A 443 3.85 -2.35 -33.02
N SER A 444 2.65 -1.78 -33.15
CA SER A 444 2.44 -0.33 -33.02
C SER A 444 2.76 0.18 -31.60
N PHE A 445 2.42 -0.61 -30.58
CA PHE A 445 2.77 -0.30 -29.19
C PHE A 445 4.28 -0.30 -28.97
N LEU A 446 4.98 -1.36 -29.41
CA LEU A 446 6.43 -1.48 -29.23
C LEU A 446 7.21 -0.44 -30.07
N GLU A 447 6.71 -0.06 -31.24
CA GLU A 447 7.30 1.03 -32.02
C GLU A 447 7.21 2.37 -31.28
N ARG A 448 6.09 2.65 -30.62
CA ARG A 448 5.97 3.83 -29.76
C ARG A 448 6.99 3.80 -28.61
N MET A 449 7.10 2.66 -27.92
CA MET A 449 8.11 2.48 -26.85
C MET A 449 9.54 2.69 -27.34
N TRP A 450 9.87 2.21 -28.55
CA TRP A 450 11.17 2.46 -29.18
C TRP A 450 11.39 3.94 -29.50
N ARG A 451 10.41 4.63 -30.08
CA ARG A 451 10.48 6.08 -30.38
C ARG A 451 10.63 6.92 -29.10
N GLU A 452 10.09 6.47 -27.98
CA GLU A 452 10.26 7.08 -26.65
C GLU A 452 11.64 6.79 -26.03
N GLY A 453 12.47 5.94 -26.66
CA GLY A 453 13.81 5.61 -26.20
C GLY A 453 13.86 4.49 -25.15
N ALA A 454 12.77 3.73 -24.97
CA ALA A 454 12.73 2.62 -24.03
C ALA A 454 13.43 1.35 -24.56
N LEU A 455 13.48 1.21 -25.89
CA LEU A 455 14.10 0.07 -26.57
C LEU A 455 15.36 0.52 -27.33
N PHE A 456 16.39 -0.31 -27.29
CA PHE A 456 17.67 -0.08 -27.95
C PHE A 456 17.69 -0.67 -29.36
N GLY A 457 18.13 0.10 -30.35
CA GLY A 457 18.27 -0.33 -31.75
C GLY A 457 18.21 0.87 -32.69
N ALA A 458 18.93 0.82 -33.82
CA ALA A 458 18.92 1.89 -34.81
C ALA A 458 17.64 1.86 -35.67
N SER A 459 16.93 0.73 -35.70
CA SER A 459 15.64 0.55 -36.37
C SER A 459 14.68 -0.28 -35.51
N PRO A 460 13.35 -0.25 -35.77
CA PRO A 460 12.40 -1.09 -35.05
C PRO A 460 12.75 -2.58 -35.09
N ALA A 461 13.26 -3.08 -36.23
CA ALA A 461 13.62 -4.48 -36.42
C ALA A 461 14.84 -4.93 -35.59
N GLU A 462 15.70 -4.00 -35.16
CA GLU A 462 16.78 -4.28 -34.21
C GLU A 462 16.29 -4.19 -32.74
N ALA A 463 15.22 -3.45 -32.50
CA ALA A 463 14.72 -3.14 -31.16
C ALA A 463 13.69 -4.16 -30.65
N PHE A 464 12.84 -4.70 -31.53
CA PHE A 464 11.84 -5.69 -31.15
C PHE A 464 11.37 -6.54 -32.33
N TYR A 465 10.70 -7.67 -32.03
CA TYR A 465 9.92 -8.44 -32.99
C TYR A 465 8.61 -8.93 -32.38
N VAL A 466 7.63 -9.20 -33.23
CA VAL A 466 6.35 -9.82 -32.87
C VAL A 466 6.05 -10.94 -33.88
N LYS A 467 6.00 -12.18 -33.40
CA LYS A 467 5.72 -13.36 -34.22
C LYS A 467 4.37 -13.96 -33.80
N CYS A 468 3.48 -14.09 -34.77
CA CYS A 468 2.18 -14.76 -34.67
C CYS A 468 1.85 -15.29 -36.07
N ASP A 469 2.18 -16.55 -36.30
CA ASP A 469 2.10 -17.20 -37.60
C ASP A 469 1.80 -18.70 -37.44
N GLY A 470 1.72 -19.42 -38.57
CA GLY A 470 1.39 -20.84 -38.60
C GLY A 470 2.50 -21.78 -38.12
N GLU A 471 3.74 -21.28 -37.94
CA GLU A 471 4.79 -22.07 -37.28
C GLU A 471 4.52 -22.15 -35.78
N LEU A 472 4.05 -21.05 -35.19
CA LEU A 472 3.74 -20.94 -33.77
C LEU A 472 2.30 -21.42 -33.45
N ASN A 473 1.37 -21.24 -34.38
CA ASN A 473 -0.04 -21.59 -34.27
C ASN A 473 -0.41 -22.69 -35.28
N THR A 474 -0.06 -23.93 -34.95
CA THR A 474 -0.33 -25.11 -35.77
C THR A 474 -1.81 -25.54 -35.67
N PRO A 475 -2.30 -26.41 -36.58
CA PRO A 475 -3.66 -26.96 -36.46
C PRO A 475 -3.95 -27.55 -35.07
N ASP A 476 -2.97 -28.21 -34.44
CA ASP A 476 -3.12 -28.80 -33.11
C ASP A 476 -3.31 -27.74 -32.02
N THR A 477 -2.52 -26.66 -32.03
CA THR A 477 -2.66 -25.58 -31.03
C THR A 477 -3.97 -24.83 -31.21
N MET A 478 -4.40 -24.65 -32.46
CA MET A 478 -5.68 -24.04 -32.80
C MET A 478 -6.86 -24.92 -32.32
N MET A 479 -6.77 -26.24 -32.48
CA MET A 479 -7.78 -27.18 -31.95
C MET A 479 -7.85 -27.17 -30.42
N MET A 480 -6.74 -26.85 -29.74
CA MET A 480 -6.72 -26.62 -28.28
C MET A 480 -7.27 -25.24 -27.87
N GLY A 481 -7.69 -24.41 -28.83
CA GLY A 481 -8.17 -23.04 -28.57
C GLY A 481 -7.08 -22.08 -28.09
N ARG A 482 -5.81 -22.35 -28.40
CA ARG A 482 -4.67 -21.54 -27.96
C ARG A 482 -4.12 -20.69 -29.09
N LEU A 483 -3.87 -19.43 -28.79
CA LEU A 483 -3.13 -18.50 -29.64
C LEU A 483 -1.79 -18.18 -28.96
N TYR A 484 -0.70 -18.47 -29.63
CA TYR A 484 0.65 -18.17 -29.18
C TYR A 484 1.18 -16.96 -29.95
N VAL A 485 1.76 -16.02 -29.21
CA VAL A 485 2.39 -14.80 -29.74
C VAL A 485 3.76 -14.70 -29.09
N GLU A 486 4.81 -14.74 -29.88
CA GLU A 486 6.18 -14.60 -29.39
C GLU A 486 6.65 -13.16 -29.60
N ILE A 487 7.13 -12.53 -28.54
CA ILE A 487 7.54 -11.13 -28.53
C ILE A 487 8.96 -11.05 -27.95
N GLY A 488 9.88 -10.45 -28.70
CA GLY A 488 11.21 -10.12 -28.20
C GLY A 488 11.42 -8.62 -28.21
N VAL A 489 12.09 -8.10 -27.17
CA VAL A 489 12.41 -6.68 -27.02
C VAL A 489 13.84 -6.50 -26.53
N CYS A 490 14.50 -5.43 -26.98
CA CYS A 490 15.83 -5.04 -26.52
C CYS A 490 15.73 -3.81 -25.60
N PRO A 491 15.66 -3.99 -24.26
CA PRO A 491 15.50 -2.85 -23.35
C PRO A 491 16.79 -2.03 -23.24
N VAL A 492 16.66 -0.71 -23.10
CA VAL A 492 17.81 0.15 -22.75
C VAL A 492 18.34 -0.20 -21.35
N ARG A 493 19.67 -0.16 -21.21
CA ARG A 493 20.35 -0.46 -19.94
C ARG A 493 21.05 0.79 -19.40
N PRO A 494 21.05 1.01 -18.07
CA PRO A 494 21.71 2.18 -17.49
C PRO A 494 23.24 2.08 -17.57
N ALA A 495 23.90 3.22 -17.80
CA ALA A 495 25.35 3.35 -17.66
C ALA A 495 25.70 3.53 -16.17
N GLU A 496 26.09 2.44 -15.51
CA GLU A 496 26.44 2.44 -14.09
C GLU A 496 27.89 2.85 -13.81
N PHE A 497 28.81 2.53 -14.73
CA PHE A 497 30.23 2.83 -14.61
C PHE A 497 30.68 3.68 -15.80
N VAL A 498 31.42 4.74 -15.53
CA VAL A 498 32.13 5.55 -16.53
C VAL A 498 33.60 5.42 -16.27
N ILE A 499 34.32 4.72 -17.16
CA ILE A 499 35.75 4.48 -17.04
C ILE A 499 36.48 5.45 -17.97
N PHE A 500 37.10 6.49 -17.40
CA PHE A 500 37.98 7.39 -18.15
C PHE A 500 39.35 6.75 -18.31
N ARG A 501 39.77 6.53 -19.56
CA ARG A 501 41.13 6.08 -19.89
C ARG A 501 41.89 7.28 -20.42
N VAL A 502 42.76 7.85 -19.60
CA VAL A 502 43.59 9.01 -19.96
C VAL A 502 45.00 8.53 -20.24
N SER A 503 45.51 8.81 -21.43
CA SER A 503 46.90 8.58 -21.82
C SER A 503 47.55 9.88 -22.26
N GLN A 504 48.86 9.97 -22.11
CA GLN A 504 49.63 11.04 -22.75
C GLN A 504 49.60 10.81 -24.26
N TRP A 505 49.15 11.81 -25.01
CA TRP A 505 49.16 11.79 -26.47
C TRP A 505 50.11 12.88 -26.97
N ALA A 506 51.10 12.48 -27.77
CA ALA A 506 51.95 13.37 -28.53
C ALA A 506 51.55 13.23 -30.01
N PRO A 507 51.01 14.28 -30.66
CA PRO A 507 50.77 14.23 -32.09
C PRO A 507 52.10 13.99 -32.82
N ASN A 508 52.17 12.93 -33.64
CA ASN A 508 53.33 12.53 -34.45
C ASN A 508 54.55 11.96 -33.71
N GLN A 509 54.37 11.32 -32.55
CA GLN A 509 55.38 10.42 -31.95
C GLN A 509 54.93 8.97 -31.95
#